data_AF-A0A1U7M5N0-F1
#
_entry.id   AF-A0A1U7M5N0-F1
#
_cell.length_a   1.000
_cell.length_b   1.000
_cell.length_c   1.000
_cell.angle_alpha   90.00
_cell.angle_beta   90.00
_cell.angle_gamma   90.00
#
_symmetry.space_group_name_H-M   'P 1'
#
loop_
_entity.id
_entity.type
_entity.pdbx_description
1 polymer ?
#
loop_
_entity_poly.entity_id
_entity_poly.type
_entity_poly.pdbx_seq_one_letter_code
_entity_poly.pdbx_strand_id
1 'polypeptide(L)'
;MSRFIEIDGEKVPVSEEVYKAYMQPVWREQKRIQRAYKDLNEMDDPFAGSGKILKQSNAGNGSGLHHIKMGLPLSLNQAREEQGFEAKSETNVEEEVAYKILLDELLNILDELNDKDSKAMKLVLIEGLSEREVAKEIGMSRKTVNNRKKKYLPIIQEKLKDWTK
;
A
#
# COMPACT_ATOMS: atom_id res chain seq x y z
N MET A 1 9.70 -22.16 26.07
CA MET A 1 10.22 -21.30 24.98
C MET A 1 9.09 -20.35 24.58
N SER A 2 9.20 -19.07 24.88
CA SER A 2 8.21 -18.07 24.45
C SER A 2 8.32 -17.89 22.94
N ARG A 3 7.18 -17.98 22.23
CA ARG A 3 7.11 -17.78 20.79
C ARG A 3 6.57 -16.39 20.50
N PHE A 4 7.08 -15.76 19.45
CA PHE A 4 6.71 -14.41 19.07
C PHE A 4 6.32 -14.38 17.60
N ILE A 5 5.31 -13.59 17.26
CA ILE A 5 4.95 -13.26 15.88
C ILE A 5 5.22 -11.76 15.69
N GLU A 6 5.82 -11.41 14.56
CA GLU A 6 6.02 -10.01 14.17
C GLU A 6 4.84 -9.56 13.31
N ILE A 7 4.12 -8.54 13.79
CA ILE A 7 3.03 -7.87 13.06
C ILE A 7 3.41 -6.39 13.04
N ASP A 8 3.56 -5.81 11.85
CA ASP A 8 3.90 -4.39 11.64
C ASP A 8 5.16 -3.90 12.40
N GLY A 9 6.13 -4.80 12.62
CA GLY A 9 7.39 -4.51 13.30
C GLY A 9 7.36 -4.69 14.84
N GLU A 10 6.20 -5.01 15.42
CA GLU A 10 6.06 -5.29 16.85
C GLU A 10 6.08 -6.80 17.15
N LYS A 11 6.82 -7.20 18.18
CA LYS A 11 6.93 -8.61 18.63
C LYS A 11 5.85 -8.92 19.65
N VAL A 12 4.80 -9.61 19.21
CA VAL A 12 3.71 -10.04 20.11
C VAL A 12 4.03 -11.43 20.66
N PRO A 13 4.07 -11.64 21.99
CA PRO A 13 4.23 -12.97 22.59
C PRO A 13 2.95 -13.78 22.39
N VAL A 14 3.08 -15.01 21.91
CA VAL A 14 1.92 -15.85 21.55
C VAL A 14 2.09 -17.29 22.02
N SER A 15 0.95 -17.96 22.21
CA SER A 15 0.90 -19.38 22.53
C SER A 15 1.42 -20.22 21.35
N GLU A 16 1.82 -21.45 21.65
CA GLU A 16 2.32 -22.40 20.66
C GLU A 16 1.33 -22.67 19.52
N GLU A 17 0.05 -22.78 19.85
CA GLU A 17 -1.01 -23.11 18.92
C GLU A 17 -1.21 -21.98 17.89
N VAL A 18 -1.26 -20.74 18.36
CA VAL A 18 -1.42 -19.56 17.50
C VAL A 18 -0.17 -19.36 16.64
N TYR A 19 1.03 -19.53 17.21
CA TYR A 19 2.27 -19.47 16.43
C TYR A 19 2.30 -20.51 15.32
N LYS A 20 1.94 -21.77 15.61
CA LYS A 20 1.90 -22.83 14.59
C LYS A 20 0.84 -22.54 13.53
N ALA A 21 -0.36 -22.12 13.90
CA ALA A 21 -1.42 -21.79 12.96
C ALA A 21 -1.01 -20.66 12.01
N TYR A 22 -0.36 -19.61 12.54
CA TYR A 22 0.16 -18.50 11.76
C TYR A 22 1.32 -18.90 10.83
N MET A 23 2.25 -19.72 11.32
CA MET A 23 3.45 -20.10 10.56
C MET A 23 3.21 -21.22 9.55
N GLN A 24 2.23 -22.10 9.76
CA GLN A 24 1.89 -23.20 8.85
C GLN A 24 1.72 -22.80 7.38
N PRO A 25 0.97 -21.74 7.00
CA PRO A 25 0.87 -21.32 5.61
C PRO A 25 2.23 -20.87 5.04
N VAL A 26 3.01 -20.13 5.81
CA VAL A 26 4.35 -19.66 5.42
C VAL A 26 5.29 -20.85 5.19
N TRP A 27 5.32 -21.82 6.10
CA TRP A 27 6.12 -23.03 5.95
C TRP A 27 5.69 -23.88 4.75
N ARG A 28 4.38 -23.94 4.47
CA ARG A 28 3.86 -24.68 3.31
C ARG A 28 4.39 -24.08 2.01
N GLU A 29 4.38 -22.74 1.90
CA GLU A 29 4.90 -22.04 0.73
C GLU A 29 6.41 -22.17 0.62
N GLN A 30 7.15 -21.98 1.72
CA GLN A 30 8.60 -22.20 1.76
C GLN A 30 8.97 -23.63 1.32
N LYS A 31 8.26 -24.65 1.81
CA LYS A 31 8.48 -26.04 1.39
C LYS A 31 8.08 -26.29 -0.05
N ARG A 32 7.08 -25.58 -0.59
CA ARG A 32 6.71 -25.65 -2.02
C ARG A 32 7.85 -25.12 -2.89
N ILE A 33 8.38 -23.96 -2.52
CA ILE A 33 9.54 -23.33 -3.17
C ILE A 33 10.76 -24.25 -3.10
N GLN A 34 11.11 -24.74 -1.91
CA GLN A 34 12.25 -25.66 -1.74
C GLN A 34 12.12 -26.92 -2.60
N ARG A 35 10.93 -27.52 -2.71
CA ARG A 35 10.69 -28.66 -3.61
C ARG A 35 10.89 -28.27 -5.07
N ALA A 36 10.34 -27.14 -5.50
CA ALA A 36 10.49 -26.66 -6.87
C ALA A 36 11.96 -26.45 -7.28
N TYR A 37 12.79 -25.91 -6.38
CA TYR A 37 14.23 -25.71 -6.61
C TYR A 37 15.06 -27.00 -6.41
N LYS A 38 14.67 -27.88 -5.49
CA LYS A 38 15.30 -29.19 -5.30
C LYS A 38 15.14 -30.08 -6.53
N ASP A 39 13.93 -30.10 -7.11
CA ASP A 39 13.64 -30.80 -8.36
C ASP A 39 14.45 -30.26 -9.56
N LEU A 40 15.09 -29.09 -9.45
CA LEU A 40 16.05 -28.57 -10.44
C LEU A 40 17.48 -29.06 -10.17
N ASN A 41 17.92 -29.03 -8.91
CA ASN A 41 19.28 -29.43 -8.54
C ASN A 41 19.50 -30.95 -8.61
N GLU A 42 18.45 -31.76 -8.45
CA GLU A 42 18.51 -33.22 -8.57
C GLU A 42 18.32 -33.73 -10.03
N MET A 43 18.16 -32.84 -11.02
CA MET A 43 18.22 -33.24 -12.44
C MET A 43 19.68 -33.36 -12.87
N ASP A 44 20.20 -34.58 -12.95
CA ASP A 44 21.58 -34.88 -13.42
C ASP A 44 21.87 -34.43 -14.86
N ASP A 45 20.83 -34.10 -15.63
CA ASP A 45 20.94 -33.50 -16.96
C ASP A 45 19.60 -32.83 -17.34
N PRO A 46 19.54 -31.54 -17.73
CA PRO A 46 18.28 -30.85 -18.07
C PRO A 46 17.50 -31.49 -19.24
N PHE A 47 18.13 -32.41 -19.98
CA PHE A 47 17.58 -32.98 -21.21
C PHE A 47 17.30 -34.50 -21.17
N ALA A 48 17.71 -35.22 -20.12
CA ALA A 48 17.71 -36.69 -20.18
C ALA A 48 16.46 -37.39 -19.57
N GLY A 49 15.57 -36.65 -18.89
CA GLY A 49 14.73 -37.28 -17.87
C GLY A 49 13.21 -37.10 -17.92
N SER A 50 12.60 -36.49 -18.95
CA SER A 50 11.14 -36.66 -19.16
C SER A 50 10.72 -36.20 -20.55
N GLY A 51 10.18 -37.13 -21.34
CA GLY A 51 9.59 -36.88 -22.67
C GLY A 51 8.27 -36.10 -22.62
N LYS A 52 8.20 -34.99 -21.87
CA LYS A 52 7.10 -34.02 -21.93
C LYS A 52 7.67 -32.60 -22.00
N ILE A 53 8.51 -32.36 -23.00
CA ILE A 53 8.66 -31.02 -23.57
C ILE A 53 7.32 -30.71 -24.23
N LEU A 54 6.54 -29.81 -23.63
CA LEU A 54 5.50 -29.12 -24.37
C LEU A 54 6.23 -28.41 -25.52
N LYS A 55 6.08 -28.94 -26.74
CA LYS A 55 6.65 -28.35 -27.95
C LYS A 55 6.25 -26.88 -27.98
N GLN A 56 7.20 -25.99 -27.70
CA GLN A 56 7.08 -24.62 -28.16
C GLN A 56 7.08 -24.70 -29.69
N SER A 57 5.93 -24.36 -30.27
CA SER A 57 5.86 -24.10 -31.71
C SER A 57 6.85 -22.98 -32.01
N ASN A 58 7.85 -23.32 -32.83
CA ASN A 58 8.87 -22.43 -33.34
C ASN A 58 8.28 -21.12 -33.90
N ALA A 59 8.71 -20.00 -33.33
CA ALA A 59 8.84 -18.75 -34.05
C ALA A 59 9.98 -17.94 -33.41
N GLY A 60 11.10 -17.82 -34.14
CA GLY A 60 12.09 -16.76 -33.89
C GLY A 60 13.42 -17.24 -33.35
N ASN A 61 14.46 -17.00 -34.14
CA ASN A 61 15.86 -17.03 -33.71
C ASN A 61 16.07 -16.06 -32.54
N GLY A 62 16.45 -16.58 -31.37
CA GLY A 62 16.76 -15.76 -30.21
C GLY A 62 17.63 -16.53 -29.23
N SER A 63 18.90 -16.14 -29.17
CA SER A 63 19.88 -16.35 -28.10
C SER A 63 19.37 -17.00 -26.81
N GLY A 64 19.93 -18.17 -26.46
CA GLY A 64 20.13 -18.68 -25.10
C GLY A 64 19.07 -18.30 -24.07
N LEU A 65 17.81 -18.64 -24.32
CA LEU A 65 16.72 -18.40 -23.39
C LEU A 65 16.95 -19.28 -22.16
N HIS A 66 17.33 -18.69 -21.02
CA HIS A 66 17.26 -19.36 -19.72
C HIS A 66 15.81 -19.83 -19.55
N HIS A 67 15.57 -21.12 -19.77
CA HIS A 67 14.25 -21.71 -19.68
C HIS A 67 13.84 -21.69 -18.20
N ILE A 68 13.17 -20.64 -17.76
CA ILE A 68 12.51 -20.65 -16.46
C ILE A 68 11.44 -21.74 -16.54
N LYS A 69 11.68 -22.86 -15.84
CA LYS A 69 10.76 -23.99 -15.76
C LYS A 69 9.39 -23.45 -15.32
N MET A 70 8.39 -23.57 -16.19
CA MET A 70 7.03 -23.07 -15.96
C MET A 70 6.56 -23.51 -14.56
N GLY A 71 6.32 -22.55 -13.66
CA GLY A 71 5.85 -22.80 -12.29
C GLY A 71 6.85 -22.51 -11.17
N LEU A 72 8.11 -22.17 -11.47
CA LEU A 72 9.01 -21.59 -10.48
C LEU A 72 8.63 -20.13 -10.18
N PRO A 73 8.64 -19.70 -8.90
CA PRO A 73 8.48 -18.29 -8.58
C PRO A 73 9.70 -17.52 -9.12
N LEU A 74 9.45 -16.61 -10.06
CA LEU A 74 10.47 -15.72 -10.60
C LEU A 74 10.71 -14.57 -9.62
N SER A 75 11.97 -14.22 -9.36
CA SER A 75 12.25 -13.04 -8.54
C SER A 75 11.81 -11.77 -9.28
N LEU A 76 11.30 -10.79 -8.53
CA LEU A 76 10.81 -9.55 -9.13
C LEU A 76 11.91 -8.78 -9.88
N ASN A 77 13.14 -8.80 -9.34
CA ASN A 77 14.31 -8.19 -9.97
C ASN A 77 14.64 -8.87 -11.31
N GLN A 78 14.66 -10.21 -11.32
CA GLN A 78 14.92 -10.96 -12.55
C GLN A 78 13.83 -10.76 -13.60
N ALA A 79 12.55 -10.73 -13.19
CA ALA A 79 11.43 -10.43 -14.08
C ALA A 79 11.56 -9.05 -14.74
N ARG A 80 12.02 -8.05 -13.97
CA ARG A 80 12.25 -6.70 -14.48
C ARG A 80 13.41 -6.64 -15.48
N GLU A 81 14.56 -7.23 -15.14
CA GLU A 81 15.77 -7.17 -15.96
C GLU A 81 15.66 -7.98 -17.26
N GLU A 82 15.08 -9.19 -17.20
CA GLU A 82 15.06 -10.10 -18.35
C GLU A 82 13.82 -9.95 -19.22
N GLN A 83 12.65 -9.66 -18.62
CA GLN A 83 11.36 -9.62 -19.33
C GLN A 83 10.79 -8.21 -19.46
N GLY A 84 11.48 -7.20 -18.93
CA GLY A 84 10.96 -5.83 -18.88
C GLY A 84 9.68 -5.71 -18.05
N PHE A 85 9.42 -6.67 -17.15
CA PHE A 85 8.21 -6.68 -16.35
C PHE A 85 8.27 -5.56 -15.32
N GLU A 86 7.34 -4.61 -15.42
CA GLU A 86 7.17 -3.53 -14.45
C GLU A 86 5.83 -3.66 -13.76
N ALA A 87 5.86 -3.86 -12.44
CA ALA A 87 4.66 -3.89 -11.62
C ALA A 87 4.02 -2.49 -11.64
N LYS A 88 2.87 -2.36 -12.28
CA LYS A 88 2.09 -1.12 -12.28
C LYS A 88 1.38 -1.03 -10.93
N SER A 89 1.71 -0.03 -10.13
CA SER A 89 0.83 0.36 -9.03
C SER A 89 -0.46 0.91 -9.61
N GLU A 90 -1.59 0.52 -9.02
CA GLU A 90 -2.90 1.09 -9.35
C GLU A 90 -2.99 2.54 -8.85
N THR A 91 -2.25 2.86 -7.79
CA THR A 91 -2.18 4.19 -7.20
C THR A 91 -1.01 4.99 -7.78
N ASN A 92 -1.29 6.26 -8.11
CA ASN A 92 -0.28 7.23 -8.46
C ASN A 92 0.32 7.81 -7.17
N VAL A 93 1.54 7.40 -6.83
CA VAL A 93 2.24 7.82 -5.62
C VAL A 93 2.44 9.34 -5.59
N GLU A 94 2.66 9.96 -6.76
CA GLU A 94 2.85 11.42 -6.84
C GLU A 94 1.58 12.17 -6.44
N GLU A 95 0.42 11.70 -6.91
CA GLU A 95 -0.89 12.28 -6.54
C GLU A 95 -1.18 12.11 -5.05
N GLU A 96 -0.89 10.93 -4.48
CA GLU A 96 -1.07 10.69 -3.05
C GLU A 96 -0.19 11.61 -2.19
N VAL A 97 1.07 11.79 -2.59
CA VAL A 97 2.02 12.68 -1.88
C VAL A 97 1.57 14.13 -2.01
N ALA A 98 1.15 14.57 -3.20
CA ALA A 98 0.63 15.92 -3.41
C ALA A 98 -0.60 16.19 -2.54
N TYR A 99 -1.54 15.23 -2.45
CA TYR A 99 -2.71 15.35 -1.57
C TYR A 99 -2.32 15.50 -0.10
N LYS A 100 -1.36 14.72 0.38
CA LYS A 100 -0.87 14.80 1.78
C LYS A 100 -0.27 16.17 2.08
N ILE A 101 0.59 16.69 1.20
CA ILE A 101 1.20 18.02 1.36
C ILE A 101 0.12 19.12 1.42
N LEU A 102 -0.88 19.04 0.52
CA LEU A 102 -1.98 20.00 0.51
C LEU A 102 -2.84 19.93 1.78
N LEU A 103 -3.06 18.73 2.31
CA LEU A 103 -3.80 18.52 3.54
C LEU A 103 -3.05 19.05 4.77
N ASP A 104 -1.74 18.81 4.85
CA ASP A 104 -0.89 19.32 5.93
C ASP A 104 -0.90 20.86 5.96
N GLU A 105 -0.84 21.51 4.81
CA GLU A 105 -0.89 22.96 4.74
C GLU A 105 -2.26 23.52 5.14
N LEU A 106 -3.36 22.87 4.72
CA LEU A 106 -4.70 23.22 5.21
C LEU A 106 -4.77 23.11 6.74
N LEU A 107 -4.20 22.06 7.32
CA LEU A 107 -4.17 21.88 8.78
C LEU A 107 -3.36 22.98 9.48
N ASN A 108 -2.18 23.33 8.95
CA ASN A 108 -1.37 24.43 9.46
C ASN A 108 -2.16 25.75 9.48
N ILE A 109 -2.84 26.07 8.38
CA ILE A 109 -3.68 27.27 8.29
C ILE A 109 -4.78 27.24 9.36
N LEU A 110 -5.41 26.08 9.58
CA LEU A 110 -6.45 25.93 10.59
C LEU A 110 -5.91 26.01 12.02
N ASP A 111 -4.66 25.62 12.28
CA ASP A 111 -4.03 25.73 13.60
C ASP A 111 -3.61 27.15 13.94
N GLU A 112 -3.38 28.01 12.93
CA GLU A 112 -3.19 29.45 13.14
C GLU A 112 -4.48 30.18 13.57
N LEU A 113 -5.64 29.57 13.37
CA LEU A 113 -6.93 30.13 13.79
C LEU A 113 -7.16 29.91 15.29
N ASN A 114 -8.17 30.61 15.83
CA ASN A 114 -8.62 30.42 17.20
C ASN A 114 -9.10 28.96 17.44
N ASP A 115 -8.76 28.35 18.58
CA ASP A 115 -9.00 26.93 18.88
C ASP A 115 -10.43 26.44 18.58
N LYS A 116 -11.44 27.25 18.95
CA LYS A 116 -12.85 26.91 18.73
C LYS A 116 -13.28 27.01 17.26
N ASP A 117 -12.64 27.90 16.51
CA ASP A 117 -12.93 28.14 15.10
C ASP A 117 -12.20 27.11 14.24
N SER A 118 -10.96 26.78 14.63
CA SER A 118 -10.17 25.67 14.10
C SER A 118 -10.93 24.36 14.22
N LYS A 119 -11.39 24.01 15.44
CA LYS A 119 -12.18 22.78 15.65
C LYS A 119 -13.45 22.77 14.79
N ALA A 120 -14.20 23.88 14.74
CA ALA A 120 -15.41 23.96 13.91
C ALA A 120 -15.11 23.75 12.43
N MET A 121 -14.02 24.32 11.93
CA MET A 121 -13.66 24.22 10.52
C MET A 121 -13.12 22.83 10.16
N LYS A 122 -12.34 22.19 11.04
CA LYS A 122 -11.89 20.80 10.87
C LYS A 122 -13.08 19.84 10.75
N LEU A 123 -14.06 19.95 11.65
CA LEU A 123 -15.27 19.12 11.60
C LEU A 123 -16.08 19.33 10.31
N VAL A 124 -16.14 20.56 9.79
CA VAL A 124 -16.88 20.85 8.55
C VAL A 124 -16.13 20.41 7.30
N LEU A 125 -14.84 20.72 7.18
CA LEU A 125 -14.06 20.52 5.95
C LEU A 125 -13.48 19.12 5.82
N ILE A 126 -13.02 18.52 6.92
CA ILE A 126 -12.32 17.23 6.92
C ILE A 126 -13.32 16.10 7.16
N GLU A 127 -14.11 16.21 8.24
CA GLU A 127 -15.08 15.17 8.59
C GLU A 127 -16.39 15.26 7.78
N GLY A 128 -16.62 16.39 7.08
CA GLY A 128 -17.80 16.59 6.24
C GLY A 128 -19.12 16.71 7.01
N LEU A 129 -19.05 16.98 8.33
CA LEU A 129 -20.25 17.07 9.17
C LEU A 129 -21.12 18.26 8.78
N SER A 130 -22.43 18.11 8.97
CA SER A 130 -23.34 19.21 8.73
C SER A 130 -23.18 20.30 9.79
N GLU A 131 -23.46 21.56 9.42
CA GLU A 131 -23.37 22.71 10.34
C GLU A 131 -24.23 22.54 11.61
N ARG A 132 -25.26 21.69 11.57
CA ARG A 132 -26.12 21.35 12.70
C ARG A 132 -25.46 20.38 13.67
N GLU A 133 -24.74 19.40 13.15
CA GLU A 133 -24.00 18.42 13.96
C GLU A 133 -22.78 19.09 14.61
N VAL A 134 -22.04 19.91 13.85
CA VAL A 134 -20.92 20.71 14.37
C VAL A 134 -21.36 21.67 15.47
N ALA A 135 -22.53 22.29 15.29
CA ALA A 135 -23.16 23.13 16.30
C ALA A 135 -23.45 22.36 17.59
N LYS A 136 -23.94 21.12 17.49
CA LYS A 136 -24.21 20.25 18.64
C LYS A 136 -22.93 19.82 19.34
N GLU A 137 -21.89 19.47 18.59
CA GLU A 137 -20.59 19.01 19.10
C GLU A 137 -19.81 20.11 19.83
N ILE A 138 -19.78 21.32 19.28
CA ILE A 138 -19.02 22.45 19.86
C ILE A 138 -19.87 23.29 20.84
N GLY A 139 -21.18 23.04 20.91
CA GLY A 139 -22.11 23.79 21.74
C GLY A 139 -22.34 25.22 21.23
N MET A 140 -22.46 25.38 19.92
CA MET A 140 -22.65 26.69 19.27
C MET A 140 -23.94 26.76 18.47
N SER A 141 -24.41 27.98 18.19
CA SER A 141 -25.53 28.14 17.26
C SER A 141 -25.09 27.79 15.84
N ARG A 142 -25.98 27.15 15.06
CA ARG A 142 -25.77 26.92 13.62
C ARG A 142 -25.38 28.20 12.87
N LYS A 143 -25.98 29.34 13.23
CA LYS A 143 -25.69 30.65 12.63
C LYS A 143 -24.24 31.08 12.88
N THR A 144 -23.71 30.82 14.07
CA THR A 144 -22.32 31.11 14.45
C THR A 144 -21.34 30.29 13.60
N VAL A 145 -21.62 28.99 13.42
CA VAL A 145 -20.79 28.10 12.59
C VAL A 145 -20.76 28.58 11.14
N ASN A 146 -21.93 28.91 10.56
CA ASN A 146 -22.01 29.45 9.20
C ASN A 146 -21.27 30.79 9.04
N ASN A 147 -21.38 31.69 10.01
CA ASN A 147 -20.66 32.97 9.98
C ASN A 147 -19.13 32.78 9.98
N ARG A 148 -18.63 31.84 10.79
CA ARG A 148 -17.20 31.51 10.83
C ARG A 148 -16.74 30.86 9.54
N LYS A 149 -17.51 29.91 9.00
CA LYS A 149 -17.26 29.32 7.69
C LYS A 149 -17.12 30.41 6.62
N LYS A 150 -18.08 31.35 6.54
CA LYS A 150 -18.03 32.46 5.58
C LYS A 150 -16.83 33.39 5.78
N LYS A 151 -16.36 33.57 7.01
CA LYS A 151 -15.20 34.41 7.34
C LYS A 151 -13.88 33.73 6.96
N TYR A 152 -13.71 32.46 7.31
CA TYR A 152 -12.43 31.77 7.20
C TYR A 152 -12.22 31.05 5.86
N LEU A 153 -13.29 30.61 5.20
CA LEU A 153 -13.21 29.98 3.88
C LEU A 153 -12.47 30.83 2.83
N PRO A 154 -12.73 32.15 2.66
CA PRO A 154 -11.99 32.95 1.69
C PRO A 154 -10.50 33.09 2.06
N ILE A 155 -10.17 33.19 3.36
CA ILE A 155 -8.79 33.30 3.83
C ILE A 155 -8.02 32.01 3.53
N ILE A 156 -8.66 30.86 3.78
CA ILE A 156 -8.08 29.55 3.47
C ILE A 156 -7.88 29.39 1.97
N GLN A 157 -8.87 29.78 1.16
CA GLN A 157 -8.77 29.73 -0.31
C GLN A 157 -7.67 30.63 -0.86
N GLU A 158 -7.48 31.82 -0.29
CA GLU A 158 -6.43 32.75 -0.69
C GLU A 158 -5.04 32.16 -0.41
N LYS A 159 -4.83 31.58 0.77
CA LYS A 159 -3.56 30.94 1.15
C LYS A 159 -3.26 29.67 0.35
N LEU A 160 -4.29 28.87 0.03
CA LEU A 160 -4.12 27.63 -0.74
C LEU A 160 -4.04 27.85 -2.26
N LYS A 161 -4.22 29.09 -2.73
CA LYS A 161 -4.21 29.43 -4.15
C LYS A 161 -2.87 29.11 -4.82
N ASP A 162 -1.78 29.21 -4.07
CA ASP A 162 -0.43 28.96 -4.58
C ASP A 162 -0.18 27.47 -4.82
N TRP A 163 -0.92 26.59 -4.12
CA TRP A 163 -0.81 25.12 -4.22
C TRP A 163 -1.77 24.49 -5.23
N THR A 164 -2.77 25.26 -5.69
CA THR A 164 -3.80 24.81 -6.64
C THR A 164 -3.49 25.17 -8.09
N LYS A 165 -2.26 25.62 -8.38
CA LYS A 165 -1.80 26.14 -9.66
C LYS A 165 -0.86 25.18 -10.36
#